data_AF-A0AAD5C315-F1
#
_entry.id   AF-A0AAD5C315-F1
#
_cell.length_a   1.000
_cell.length_b   1.000
_cell.length_c   1.000
_cell.angle_alpha   90.00
_cell.angle_beta   90.00
_cell.angle_gamma   90.00
#
_symmetry.space_group_name_H-M   'P 1'
#
loop_
_entity.id
_entity.type
_entity.pdbx_description
1 polymer ?
#
loop_
_entity_poly.entity_id
_entity_poly.type
_entity_poly.pdbx_seq_one_letter_code
_entity_poly.pdbx_strand_id
1 'polypeptide(L)'
;MKPNRKPKKPQTPYSKFDLEEIIGLTVTNANGLGCSKFDSKFAYTAGCVVVLYDVDLGTQLHFVVSSRLPKPLGCVAVSHDGTYIAAGEVD
;
A
#
# COMPACT_ATOMS: atom_id res chain seq x y z
N MET A 1 41.34 31.78 -11.43
CA MET A 1 40.87 30.58 -12.16
C MET A 1 39.38 30.41 -11.88
N LYS A 2 38.50 30.46 -12.89
CA LYS A 2 37.05 30.31 -12.70
C LYS A 2 36.71 28.81 -12.63
N PRO A 3 35.94 28.33 -11.63
CA PRO A 3 35.60 26.92 -11.55
C PRO A 3 34.62 26.56 -12.68
N ASN A 4 35.03 25.61 -13.51
CA ASN A 4 34.24 25.08 -14.61
C ASN A 4 33.13 24.17 -14.04
N ARG A 5 31.96 24.75 -13.74
CA ARG A 5 30.77 23.97 -13.33
C ARG A 5 30.20 23.30 -14.58
N LYS A 6 30.51 22.01 -14.75
CA LYS A 6 29.81 21.17 -15.74
C LYS A 6 28.29 21.29 -15.49
N PRO A 7 27.47 21.62 -16.49
CA PRO A 7 26.02 21.63 -16.30
C PRO A 7 25.57 20.22 -15.90
N LYS A 8 24.89 20.10 -14.76
CA LYS A 8 24.21 18.86 -14.38
C LYS A 8 23.23 18.55 -15.50
N LYS A 9 23.35 17.37 -16.12
CA LYS A 9 22.31 16.85 -17.02
C LYS A 9 20.96 16.99 -16.32
N PRO A 10 19.92 17.52 -16.98
CA PRO A 10 18.57 17.47 -16.41
C PRO A 10 18.28 16.00 -16.11
N GLN A 11 18.11 15.68 -14.83
CA GLN A 11 17.55 14.40 -14.43
C GLN A 11 16.14 14.42 -15.00
N THR A 12 15.92 13.68 -16.09
CA THR A 12 14.58 13.37 -16.55
C THR A 12 13.83 12.86 -15.32
N PRO A 13 12.76 13.53 -14.87
CA PRO A 13 11.96 12.99 -13.78
C PRO A 13 11.52 11.62 -14.28
N TYR A 14 11.98 10.55 -13.62
CA TYR A 14 11.42 9.23 -13.85
C TYR A 14 9.91 9.43 -13.78
N SER A 15 9.20 9.04 -14.85
CA SER A 15 7.75 9.12 -14.90
C SER A 15 7.23 8.50 -13.60
N LYS A 16 6.53 9.31 -12.80
CA LYS A 16 5.96 8.84 -11.55
C LYS A 16 5.00 7.71 -11.90
N PHE A 17 5.28 6.51 -11.41
CA PHE A 17 4.41 5.36 -11.56
C PHE A 17 3.52 5.30 -10.32
N ASP A 18 2.22 5.19 -10.56
CA ASP A 18 1.24 4.99 -9.51
C ASP A 18 0.71 3.55 -9.62
N LEU A 19 0.46 2.93 -8.47
CA LEU A 19 -0.11 1.59 -8.40
C LEU A 19 -1.59 1.68 -8.78
N GLU A 20 -1.97 1.04 -9.88
CA GLU A 20 -3.35 1.07 -10.39
C GLU A 20 -4.22 0.02 -9.69
N GLU A 21 -3.81 -1.24 -9.74
CA GLU A 21 -4.61 -2.36 -9.24
C GLU A 21 -3.74 -3.49 -8.71
N ILE A 22 -4.20 -4.13 -7.64
CA ILE A 22 -3.72 -5.40 -7.12
C ILE A 22 -4.83 -6.44 -7.28
N ILE A 23 -4.60 -7.41 -8.15
CA ILE A 23 -5.55 -8.49 -8.48
C ILE A 23 -5.42 -9.75 -7.60
N GLY A 24 -4.53 -9.72 -6.59
CA GLY A 24 -4.24 -10.87 -5.74
C GLY A 24 -3.93 -10.50 -4.30
N LEU A 25 -4.09 -11.46 -3.39
CA LEU A 25 -3.85 -11.30 -1.96
C LEU A 25 -2.73 -12.23 -1.48
N THR A 26 -1.94 -11.77 -0.52
CA THR A 26 -0.87 -12.54 0.15
C THR A 26 -1.34 -12.83 1.57
N VAL A 27 -1.98 -13.98 1.75
CA VAL A 27 -2.57 -14.39 3.02
C VAL A 27 -2.08 -15.79 3.35
N THR A 28 -1.28 -15.93 4.40
CA THR A 28 -0.71 -17.21 4.86
C THR A 28 -1.46 -17.78 6.07
N ASN A 29 -2.40 -17.03 6.63
CA ASN A 29 -3.20 -17.36 7.81
C ASN A 29 -4.51 -16.55 7.81
N ALA A 30 -5.41 -16.80 8.77
CA ALA A 30 -6.71 -16.14 8.80
C ALA A 30 -6.70 -14.63 9.13
N ASN A 31 -5.54 -14.04 9.43
CA ASN A 31 -5.42 -12.64 9.86
C ASN A 31 -5.01 -11.68 8.73
N GLY A 32 -4.80 -12.16 7.51
CA GLY A 32 -4.42 -11.33 6.35
C GLY A 32 -5.59 -10.63 5.66
N LEU A 33 -6.81 -10.73 6.21
CA LEU A 33 -8.02 -10.10 5.70
C LEU A 33 -8.90 -9.63 6.87
N GLY A 34 -9.48 -8.44 6.74
CA GLY A 34 -10.46 -7.91 7.69
C GLY A 34 -11.53 -7.09 6.96
N CYS A 35 -12.76 -7.08 7.48
CA CYS A 35 -13.86 -6.33 6.88
C CYS A 35 -14.48 -5.35 7.88
N SER A 36 -15.02 -4.26 7.34
CA SER A 36 -15.93 -3.38 8.07
C SER A 36 -17.32 -4.02 8.14
N LYS A 37 -18.06 -3.73 9.21
CA LYS A 37 -19.47 -4.15 9.35
C LYS A 37 -20.47 -3.09 8.90
N PHE A 38 -20.02 -1.87 8.63
CA PHE A 38 -20.89 -0.74 8.33
C PHE A 38 -20.96 -0.40 6.84
N ASP A 39 -20.01 -0.89 6.05
CA ASP A 39 -19.92 -0.62 4.62
C ASP A 39 -19.36 -1.80 3.82
N SER A 40 -19.27 -1.63 2.51
CA SER A 40 -18.82 -2.61 1.51
C SER A 40 -17.30 -2.82 1.47
N LYS A 41 -16.56 -2.32 2.47
CA LYS A 41 -15.10 -2.29 2.43
C LYS A 41 -14.48 -3.45 3.19
N PHE A 42 -13.45 -4.02 2.58
CA PHE A 42 -12.56 -4.96 3.25
C PHE A 42 -11.10 -4.65 2.94
N ALA A 43 -10.25 -4.91 3.92
CA ALA A 43 -8.81 -4.76 3.82
C ALA A 43 -8.14 -6.12 3.71
N TYR A 44 -7.12 -6.24 2.86
CA TYR A 44 -6.30 -7.43 2.74
C TYR A 44 -4.84 -7.09 2.53
N THR A 45 -3.95 -8.00 2.93
CA THR A 45 -2.51 -7.88 2.69
C THR A 45 -2.15 -8.40 1.30
N ALA A 46 -1.28 -7.69 0.59
CA ALA A 46 -0.67 -8.11 -0.67
C ALA A 46 0.81 -7.70 -0.69
N GLY A 47 1.70 -8.65 -0.41
CA GLY A 47 3.11 -8.36 -0.17
C GLY A 47 3.31 -7.37 0.97
N CYS A 48 3.79 -6.16 0.66
CA CYS A 48 4.06 -5.07 1.60
C CYS A 48 2.96 -3.97 1.61
N VAL A 49 1.85 -4.22 0.92
CA VAL A 49 0.74 -3.27 0.74
C VAL A 49 -0.50 -3.78 1.48
N VAL A 50 -1.20 -2.88 2.16
CA VAL A 50 -2.60 -3.13 2.53
C VAL A 50 -3.48 -2.58 1.43
N VAL A 51 -4.33 -3.41 0.86
CA VAL A 51 -5.37 -2.98 -0.08
C VAL A 51 -6.67 -2.84 0.69
N LEU A 52 -7.27 -1.67 0.65
CA LEU A 52 -8.65 -1.46 1.04
C LEU A 52 -9.49 -1.44 -0.23
N TYR A 53 -10.34 -2.45 -0.40
CA TYR A 53 -11.21 -2.60 -1.55
C TYR A 53 -12.66 -2.28 -1.18
N ASP A 54 -13.29 -1.43 -1.98
CA ASP A 54 -14.73 -1.18 -1.91
C ASP A 54 -15.43 -2.02 -2.99
N VAL A 55 -16.22 -3.00 -2.57
CA VAL A 55 -16.88 -3.95 -3.49
C VAL A 55 -17.95 -3.28 -4.33
N ASP A 56 -18.67 -2.32 -3.75
CA ASP A 56 -19.79 -1.66 -4.42
C ASP A 56 -19.28 -0.72 -5.51
N LEU A 57 -18.15 -0.05 -5.27
CA LEU A 57 -17.52 0.87 -6.22
C LEU A 57 -16.48 0.20 -7.13
N GLY A 58 -15.99 -0.99 -6.77
CA GLY A 58 -14.90 -1.66 -7.47
C GLY A 58 -13.57 -0.90 -7.42
N THR A 59 -13.31 -0.15 -6.35
CA THR A 59 -12.12 0.73 -6.23
C THR A 59 -11.15 0.25 -5.16
N GLN A 60 -9.86 0.57 -5.34
CA GLN A 60 -8.78 0.22 -4.41
C GLN A 60 -8.11 1.46 -3.83
N LEU A 61 -7.79 1.40 -2.54
CA LEU A 61 -6.81 2.27 -1.91
C LEU A 61 -5.64 1.43 -1.42
N HIS A 62 -4.41 1.91 -1.67
CA HIS A 62 -3.18 1.19 -1.35
C HIS A 62 -2.41 1.90 -0.24
N PHE A 63 -2.25 1.23 0.90
CA PHE A 63 -1.41 1.72 1.99
C PHE A 63 -0.05 1.03 1.96
N VAL A 64 1.00 1.82 1.84
CA VAL A 64 2.39 1.36 1.83
C VAL A 64 3.27 2.27 2.69
N VAL A 65 4.24 1.69 3.38
CA VAL A 65 5.26 2.49 4.08
C VAL A 65 6.39 2.82 3.11
N SER A 66 6.40 4.06 2.60
CA SER A 66 7.36 4.52 1.59
C SER A 66 8.69 5.04 2.16
N SER A 67 8.78 5.23 3.48
CA SER A 67 9.95 5.84 4.14
C SER A 67 11.10 4.87 4.42
N ARG A 68 10.91 3.57 4.18
CA ARG A 68 11.89 2.50 4.46
C ARG A 68 11.81 1.39 3.41
N LEU A 69 12.74 0.43 3.48
CA LEU A 69 12.71 -0.75 2.62
C LEU A 69 11.41 -1.53 2.87
N PRO A 70 10.68 -1.96 1.83
CA PRO A 70 9.42 -2.68 2.01
C PRO A 70 9.62 -4.00 2.76
N LYS A 71 8.76 -4.24 3.75
CA LYS A 71 8.66 -5.50 4.47
C LYS A 71 7.28 -6.14 4.22
N PRO A 72 7.20 -7.47 4.07
CA PRO A 72 5.92 -8.15 3.92
C PRO A 72 5.02 -7.92 5.13
N LEU A 73 3.72 -7.77 4.87
CA LEU A 73 2.69 -7.71 5.89
C LEU A 73 2.14 -9.12 6.15
N GLY A 74 1.91 -9.43 7.43
CA GLY A 74 1.41 -10.74 7.87
C GLY A 74 -0.01 -10.71 8.42
N CYS A 75 -0.50 -9.54 8.81
CA CYS A 75 -1.85 -9.38 9.36
C CYS A 75 -2.40 -7.96 9.13
N VAL A 76 -3.73 -7.85 9.15
CA VAL A 76 -4.48 -6.60 9.08
C VAL A 76 -5.69 -6.64 10.02
N ALA A 77 -6.03 -5.51 10.60
CA ALA A 77 -7.23 -5.31 11.40
C ALA A 77 -7.93 -4.02 10.98
N VAL A 78 -9.26 -4.07 10.93
CA VAL A 78 -10.13 -2.94 10.61
C VAL A 78 -10.92 -2.60 11.87
N SER A 79 -11.03 -1.31 12.22
CA SER A 79 -11.86 -0.88 13.33
C SER A 79 -13.33 -1.22 13.09
N HIS A 80 -14.11 -1.27 14.16
CA HIS A 80 -15.52 -1.65 14.06
C HIS A 80 -16.28 -0.83 13.02
N ASP A 81 -16.06 0.49 13.00
CA ASP A 81 -16.65 1.50 12.12
C ASP A 81 -15.96 1.66 10.75
N GLY A 82 -14.89 0.92 10.48
CA GLY A 82 -14.13 1.01 9.22
C GLY A 82 -13.18 2.21 9.11
N THR A 83 -13.16 3.12 10.09
CA THR A 83 -12.39 4.37 10.04
C THR A 83 -10.87 4.16 10.14
N TYR A 84 -10.44 3.13 10.89
CA TYR A 84 -9.03 2.86 11.15
C TYR A 84 -8.63 1.48 10.64
N ILE A 85 -7.44 1.42 10.06
CA ILE A 85 -6.80 0.18 9.63
C ILE A 85 -5.43 0.10 10.30
N ALA A 86 -5.15 -1.05 10.90
CA ALA A 86 -3.85 -1.40 11.45
C ALA A 86 -3.30 -2.62 10.71
N ALA A 87 -2.00 -2.66 10.45
CA ALA A 87 -1.34 -3.79 9.81
C ALA A 87 0.00 -4.09 10.47
N GLY A 88 0.36 -5.37 10.53
CA GLY A 88 1.61 -5.87 11.10
C GLY A 88 2.54 -6.40 10.01
N GLU A 89 3.82 -6.02 10.08
CA GLU A 89 4.89 -6.64 9.29
C GLU A 89 5.22 -8.04 9.84
N VAL A 90 5.68 -8.93 8.96
CA VAL A 90 6.25 -10.23 9.37
C VAL A 90 7.63 -9.98 9.98
N ASP A 91 7.92 -10.63 11.12
CA ASP A 91 9.23 -10.62 11.78
C ASP A 91 10.31 -11.38 10.98
#